data_AF-A0A7J6XE90-F1
#
_entry.id   AF-A0A7J6XE90-F1
#
_cell.length_a   1.000
_cell.length_b   1.000
_cell.length_c   1.000
_cell.angle_alpha   90.00
_cell.angle_beta   90.00
_cell.angle_gamma   90.00
#
_symmetry.space_group_name_H-M   'P 1'
#
loop_
_entity.id
_entity.type
_entity.pdbx_description
1 polymer ?
#
loop_
_entity_poly.entity_id
_entity_poly.type
_entity_poly.pdbx_seq_one_letter_code
_entity_poly.pdbx_strand_id
1 'polypeptide(L)' 'GEELKKLIGAPYYIECSSKSQQNVKGVFDAAIKVVLQPPKQKKNKKKKAQKGGCSIL' A
#
# COMPACT_ATOMS: atom_id res chain seq x y z
N GLY A 1 -7.77 6.62 -9.69
CA GLY A 1 -6.40 6.26 -9.25
C GLY A 1 -6.31 5.19 -8.17
N GLU A 2 -7.41 4.59 -7.70
CA GLU A 2 -7.34 3.47 -6.74
C GLU A 2 -6.62 2.23 -7.31
N GLU A 3 -6.83 1.91 -8.60
CA GLU A 3 -6.11 0.80 -9.24
C GLU A 3 -4.58 1.06 -9.30
N LEU A 4 -4.16 2.28 -9.65
CA LEU A 4 -2.74 2.64 -9.66
C LEU A 4 -2.12 2.56 -8.25
N LYS A 5 -2.84 3.04 -7.23
CA LYS A 5 -2.41 2.94 -5.83
C LYS A 5 -2.15 1.49 -5.42
N LYS A 6 -3.02 0.54 -5.82
CA LYS A 6 -2.82 -0.89 -5.55
C LYS A 6 -1.57 -1.42 -6.28
N LEU A 7 -1.40 -1.07 -7.55
CA LEU A 7 -0.27 -1.54 -8.38
C LEU A 7 1.09 -1.12 -7.82
N ILE A 8 1.23 0.13 -7.36
CA ILE A 8 2.49 0.65 -6.83
C ILE A 8 2.64 0.43 -5.32
N GLY A 9 1.64 -0.17 -4.66
CA GLY A 9 1.63 -0.38 -3.21
C GLY A 9 1.59 0.92 -2.39
N ALA A 10 1.01 1.99 -2.92
CA ALA A 10 0.88 3.26 -2.20
C ALA A 10 -0.09 3.15 -1.02
N PRO A 11 0.16 3.87 0.10
CA PRO A 11 -0.66 3.75 1.30
C PRO A 11 -2.06 4.38 1.13
N TYR A 12 -2.16 5.48 0.38
CA TYR A 12 -3.40 6.23 0.17
C TYR A 12 -3.50 6.73 -1.28
N TYR A 13 -4.74 6.91 -1.74
CA TYR A 13 -5.09 7.69 -2.92
C TYR A 13 -6.17 8.68 -2.49
N ILE A 14 -6.00 9.95 -2.84
CA ILE A 14 -6.90 11.02 -2.44
C ILE A 14 -7.06 11.94 -3.65
N GLU A 15 -8.29 12.06 -4.14
CA GLU A 15 -8.64 13.08 -5.14
C GLU A 15 -8.87 14.40 -4.42
N CYS A 16 -8.27 15.48 -4.93
CA CYS A 16 -8.37 16.80 -4.34
C CYS A 16 -8.49 17.90 -5.41
N SER A 17 -8.96 19.07 -4.98
CA SER A 17 -9.02 20.28 -5.82
C SER A 17 -8.60 21.47 -4.99
N SER A 18 -7.50 22.12 -5.39
CA SER A 18 -7.05 23.36 -4.75
C SER A 18 -8.01 24.52 -4.99
N LYS A 19 -8.82 24.49 -6.06
CA LYS A 19 -9.79 25.55 -6.37
C LYS A 19 -10.96 25.57 -5.39
N SER A 20 -11.51 24.40 -5.06
CA SER A 20 -12.61 24.25 -4.10
C SER A 20 -12.15 23.88 -2.70
N GLN A 21 -10.83 23.75 -2.48
CA GLN A 21 -10.22 23.25 -1.25
C GLN A 21 -10.64 21.83 -0.86
N GLN A 22 -11.28 21.09 -1.77
CA GLN A 22 -11.75 19.73 -1.52
C GLN A 22 -10.55 18.82 -1.25
N ASN A 23 -10.57 18.16 -0.09
CA ASN A 23 -9.60 17.17 0.37
C ASN A 23 -8.13 17.63 0.45
N VAL A 24 -7.84 18.93 0.29
CA VAL A 24 -6.45 19.46 0.35
C VAL A 24 -5.82 19.15 1.70
N LYS A 25 -6.52 19.42 2.81
CA LYS A 25 -6.07 19.04 4.16
C LYS A 25 -5.87 17.52 4.29
N GLY A 26 -6.76 16.73 3.70
CA GLY A 26 -6.71 15.27 3.74
C GLY A 26 -5.43 14.68 3.14
N VAL A 27 -4.91 15.31 2.07
CA VAL A 27 -3.62 14.92 1.46
C VAL A 27 -2.47 15.03 2.47
N PHE A 28 -2.38 16.17 3.17
CA PHE A 28 -1.31 16.41 4.14
C PHE A 28 -1.50 15.59 5.43
N ASP A 29 -2.73 15.47 5.93
CA ASP A 29 -3.04 14.61 7.08
C ASP A 29 -2.63 13.15 6.81
N ALA A 30 -2.90 12.64 5.60
CA ALA A 30 -2.53 11.28 5.22
C ALA A 30 -1.01 11.11 5.16
N ALA A 31 -0.27 12.08 4.60
CA ALA A 31 1.19 12.05 4.58
C ALA A 31 1.79 12.02 5.99
N ILE A 32 1.29 12.89 6.88
CA ILE A 32 1.71 12.92 8.30
C ILE A 32 1.41 11.57 8.97
N LYS A 33 0.21 11.02 8.78
CA LYS A 33 -0.17 9.72 9.36
C LYS A 33 0.73 8.58 8.89
N VAL A 34 1.09 8.54 7.60
CA VAL A 34 2.01 7.51 7.07
C VAL A 34 3.37 7.56 7.76
N VAL A 35 3.89 8.76 8.04
CA VAL A 35 5.20 8.92 8.68
C VAL A 35 5.13 8.62 10.18
N LEU A 36 4.11 9.11 10.88
CA LEU A 36 3.97 8.91 12.33
C LEU A 36 3.49 7.51 12.71
N GLN A 37 2.66 6.90 11.86
CA GLN A 37 2.09 5.57 12.05
C GLN A 37 2.30 4.75 10.77
N PRO A 38 3.53 4.26 10.53
CA PRO A 38 3.83 3.48 9.33
C PRO A 38 2.88 2.29 9.21
N PRO A 39 2.18 2.11 8.08
CA PRO A 39 1.34 0.95 7.89
C PRO A 39 2.21 -0.30 8.01
N LYS A 40 1.73 -1.29 8.77
CA LYS A 40 2.42 -2.60 8.87
C LYS A 40 2.60 -3.11 7.46
N GLN A 41 3.84 -3.15 6.99
CA GLN A 41 4.16 -3.73 5.69
C GLN A 41 3.54 -5.12 5.68
N LYS A 42 2.57 -5.35 4.78
CA LYS A 42 2.09 -6.71 4.53
C LYS A 42 3.32 -7.47 4.09
N LYS A 43 3.91 -8.24 5.01
CA LYS A 43 4.95 -9.20 4.65
C LYS A 43 4.33 -10.02 3.53
N ASN A 44 4.84 -9.84 2.32
CA ASN A 44 4.60 -10.79 1.26
C ASN A 44 4.90 -12.13 1.91
N LYS A 45 3.87 -12.97 2.12
CA LYS A 45 4.08 -14.39 2.38
C LYS A 45 4.83 -14.85 1.15
N LYS A 46 6.17 -14.75 1.16
CA LYS A 46 7.04 -15.53 0.29
C LYS A 46 6.49 -16.92 0.49
N LYS A 47 5.76 -17.45 -0.51
CA LYS A 47 5.42 -18.86 -0.57
C LYS A 47 6.76 -19.54 -0.30
N LYS A 48 6.91 -20.15 0.88
CA LYS A 48 8.10 -20.92 1.21
C LYS A 48 8.27 -21.86 0.03
N ALA A 49 9.42 -21.78 -0.61
CA ALA A 49 9.79 -22.67 -1.68
C ALA A 49 9.48 -24.11 -1.22
N GLN A 50 8.54 -24.78 -1.89
CA GLN A 50 8.43 -26.23 -1.80
C GLN A 50 9.60 -26.78 -2.63
N LYS A 51 10.80 -26.68 -2.05
CA LYS A 51 11.98 -27.38 -2.54
C LYS A 51 11.81 -28.85 -2.21
N GLY A 52 11.82 -29.69 -3.25
CA GLY A 52 12.40 -31.02 -3.24
C GLY A 52 11.67 -32.11 -2.46
N GLY A 53 11.08 -33.05 -3.19
CA GLY A 53 10.64 -34.34 -2.67
C GLY A 53 10.25 -35.26 -3.82
N CYS A 54 11.25 -35.82 -4.52
CA CYS A 54 11.05 -37.02 -5.32
C CYS A 54 10.73 -38.16 -4.35
N SER A 55 9.51 -38.71 -4.39
CA SER A 55 9.18 -39.96 -3.72
C SER A 55 9.20 -41.07 -4.77
N ILE A 56 10.31 -41.80 -4.82
CA ILE A 56 10.35 -43.16 -5.36
C ILE A 56 9.77 -44.05 -4.26
N LEU A 57 8.57 -44.58 -4.50
CA LEU A 57 8.10 -45.88 -4.03
C LEU A 57 7.29 -46.50 -5.17
#